data_AF-A0A1Y2XA74-F1
#
_entry.id   AF-A0A1Y2XA74-F1
#
_cell.length_a   1.000
_cell.length_b   1.000
_cell.length_c   1.000
_cell.angle_alpha   90.00
_cell.angle_beta   90.00
_cell.angle_gamma   90.00
#
_symmetry.space_group_name_H-M   'P 1'
#
loop_
_entity.id
_entity.type
_entity.pdbx_description
1 polymer ?
#
loop_
_entity_poly.entity_id
_entity_poly.type
_entity_poly.pdbx_seq_one_letter_code
_entity_poly.pdbx_strand_id
1 'polypeptide(L)'
;MAEKSYVERLAESVFDNLRFQHDWTELRILTHSPVDNSPLPRPLISGLPPRRLYLHPDDQIEILKSNPNPEGRIPETPVVEWVLPVHLAEKWTLKAFASVFDSMPPETSAGPGRVKRALLATVHDDSTVVYYFMHDGIVKPRQN
;
A
#
# COMPACT_ATOMS: atom_id res chain seq x y z
N MET A 1 18.58 24.88 7.52
CA MET A 1 17.54 23.85 7.38
C MET A 1 18.02 22.92 6.27
N ALA A 2 18.11 21.62 6.51
CA ALA A 2 18.55 20.68 5.47
C ALA A 2 17.55 20.71 4.30
N GLU A 3 18.05 20.80 3.07
CA GLU A 3 17.21 20.77 1.87
C GLU A 3 16.60 19.37 1.73
N LYS A 4 15.26 19.28 1.67
CA LYS A 4 14.58 17.99 1.50
C LYS A 4 14.85 17.45 0.10
N SER A 5 15.21 16.17 0.04
CA SER A 5 15.37 15.46 -1.22
C SER A 5 14.06 15.46 -2.02
N TYR A 6 14.17 15.23 -3.33
CA TYR A 6 13.01 15.14 -4.21
C TYR A 6 12.01 14.05 -3.77
N VAL A 7 12.52 12.88 -3.35
CA VAL A 7 11.66 11.75 -2.91
C VAL A 7 10.94 12.03 -1.59
N GLU A 8 11.53 12.82 -0.69
CA GLU A 8 10.87 13.25 0.55
C GLU A 8 9.74 14.23 0.27
N ARG A 9 9.95 15.20 -0.63
CA ARG A 9 8.88 16.13 -1.05
C ARG A 9 7.73 15.41 -1.73
N LEU A 10 8.04 14.40 -2.57
CA LEU A 10 7.04 13.56 -3.20
C LEU A 10 6.24 12.76 -2.17
N ALA A 11 6.90 12.19 -1.17
CA ALA A 11 6.24 11.47 -0.08
C ALA A 11 5.35 12.40 0.76
N GLU A 12 5.78 13.62 1.04
CA GLU A 12 4.97 14.61 1.76
C GLU A 12 3.72 15.01 0.97
N SER A 13 3.84 15.22 -0.34
CA SER A 13 2.69 15.53 -1.21
C SER A 13 1.63 14.41 -1.17
N VAL A 14 2.07 13.15 -1.30
CA VAL A 14 1.16 12.00 -1.20
C VAL A 14 0.60 11.85 0.21
N PHE A 15 1.39 12.10 1.25
CA PHE A 15 0.95 12.05 2.64
C PHE A 15 -0.19 13.05 2.90
N ASP A 16 -0.02 14.29 2.47
CA ASP A 16 -1.03 15.34 2.62
C ASP A 16 -2.28 15.02 1.79
N ASN A 17 -2.12 14.48 0.58
CA ASN A 17 -3.25 14.03 -0.22
C ASN A 17 -4.06 12.93 0.47
N LEU A 18 -3.39 11.90 1.01
CA LEU A 18 -4.03 10.83 1.79
C LEU A 18 -4.77 11.38 3.01
N ARG A 19 -4.14 12.31 3.75
CA ARG A 19 -4.68 12.89 4.97
C ARG A 19 -5.89 13.77 4.72
N PHE A 20 -5.79 14.70 3.77
CA PHE A 20 -6.75 15.79 3.62
C PHE A 20 -7.78 15.57 2.52
N GLN A 21 -7.51 14.70 1.54
CA GLN A 21 -8.47 14.40 0.47
C GLN A 21 -9.08 13.00 0.57
N HIS A 22 -8.43 12.08 1.28
CA HIS A 22 -8.91 10.71 1.43
C HIS A 22 -9.23 10.31 2.88
N ASP A 23 -9.12 11.22 3.84
CA ASP A 23 -9.42 11.02 5.27
C ASP A 23 -8.67 9.84 5.91
N TRP A 24 -7.44 9.56 5.47
CA TRP A 24 -6.63 8.52 6.09
C TRP A 24 -6.15 8.95 7.48
N THR A 25 -6.11 7.99 8.39
CA THR A 25 -5.64 8.15 9.76
C THR A 25 -4.39 7.32 10.01
N GLU A 26 -3.75 7.53 11.17
CA GLU A 26 -2.53 6.80 11.55
C GLU A 26 -1.38 6.85 10.53
N LEU A 27 -1.37 7.89 9.68
CA LEU A 27 -0.38 8.07 8.63
C LEU A 27 1.02 8.28 9.21
N ARG A 28 2.00 7.57 8.65
CA ARG A 28 3.44 7.72 8.98
C ARG A 28 4.27 7.60 7.71
N ILE A 29 5.22 8.52 7.55
CA ILE A 29 6.28 8.38 6.55
C ILE A 29 7.40 7.55 7.18
N LEU A 30 7.78 6.48 6.49
CA LEU A 30 8.80 5.53 6.90
C LEU A 30 10.01 5.69 5.99
N THR A 31 11.17 5.89 6.59
CA THR A 31 12.47 5.93 5.91
C THR A 31 13.33 4.70 6.23
N HIS A 32 12.91 3.92 7.22
CA HIS A 32 13.55 2.69 7.66
C HIS A 32 12.50 1.57 7.67
N SER A 33 12.93 0.36 7.34
CA SER A 33 12.09 -0.82 7.31
C SER A 33 11.60 -1.15 8.72
N PRO A 34 10.29 -1.45 8.90
CA PRO A 34 9.76 -1.82 10.21
C PRO A 34 10.19 -3.22 10.66
N VAL A 35 10.80 -4.03 9.77
CA VAL A 35 11.17 -5.42 10.05
C VAL A 35 12.55 -5.50 10.69
N ASP A 36 13.52 -4.81 10.10
CA ASP A 36 14.94 -4.93 10.42
C ASP A 36 15.61 -3.56 10.65
N ASN A 37 14.85 -2.47 10.58
CA ASN A 37 15.34 -1.09 10.71
C ASN A 37 16.42 -0.70 9.69
N SER A 38 16.53 -1.44 8.58
CA SER A 38 17.42 -1.09 7.48
C SER A 38 16.89 0.15 6.74
N PRO A 39 17.76 0.99 6.16
CA PRO A 39 17.31 2.14 5.38
C PRO A 39 16.52 1.68 4.17
N LEU A 40 15.34 2.26 3.97
CA LEU A 40 14.51 1.94 2.81
C LEU A 40 15.15 2.51 1.54
N PRO A 41 14.99 1.83 0.38
CA PRO A 41 15.45 2.37 -0.90
C PRO A 41 14.79 3.71 -1.24
N ARG A 42 13.62 3.98 -0.65
CA ARG A 42 12.91 5.26 -0.69
C ARG A 42 11.83 5.33 0.40
N PRO A 43 11.32 6.53 0.71
CA PRO A 43 10.26 6.67 1.69
C PRO A 43 8.98 5.89 1.31
N LEU A 44 8.42 5.17 2.28
CA LEU A 44 7.11 4.54 2.20
C LEU A 44 6.14 5.27 3.12
N ILE A 45 4.84 5.18 2.85
CA ILE A 45 3.81 5.69 3.74
C ILE A 45 2.98 4.52 4.25
N SER A 46 2.78 4.42 5.56
CA SER A 46 1.82 3.49 6.16
C SER A 46 0.65 4.28 6.73
N GLY A 47 -0.58 3.80 6.60
CA GLY A 47 -1.73 4.42 7.27
C GLY A 47 -3.01 3.61 7.13
N LEU A 48 -4.06 4.09 7.80
CA LEU A 48 -5.37 3.45 7.84
C LEU A 48 -6.36 4.22 6.97
N PRO A 49 -6.90 3.61 5.89
CA PRO A 49 -7.94 4.24 5.09
C PRO A 49 -9.27 4.30 5.85
N PRO A 50 -10.21 5.20 5.49
CA PRO A 50 -11.51 5.32 6.17
C PRO A 50 -12.41 4.07 5.98
N ARG A 51 -12.14 3.27 4.95
CA ARG A 51 -12.82 2.01 4.63
C ARG A 51 -11.82 1.03 4.04
N ARG A 52 -12.11 -0.27 4.14
CA ARG A 52 -11.30 -1.30 3.47
C ARG A 52 -11.28 -1.08 1.95
N LEU A 53 -10.10 -0.82 1.39
CA LEU A 53 -9.95 -0.42 -0.02
C LEU A 53 -10.10 -1.59 -0.99
N TYR A 54 -9.57 -2.76 -0.62
CA TYR A 54 -9.70 -3.95 -1.46
C TYR A 54 -9.63 -5.24 -0.64
N LEU A 55 -10.50 -6.16 -1.02
CA LEU A 55 -10.53 -7.53 -0.54
C LEU A 55 -10.69 -8.46 -1.74
N HIS A 56 -9.74 -9.39 -1.91
CA HIS A 56 -9.80 -10.35 -3.00
C HIS A 56 -11.02 -11.29 -2.82
N PRO A 57 -11.74 -11.68 -3.89
CA PRO A 57 -12.89 -12.58 -3.78
C PRO A 57 -12.58 -13.91 -3.07
N ASP A 58 -11.41 -14.50 -3.33
CA ASP A 58 -10.99 -15.73 -2.65
C ASP A 58 -10.86 -15.53 -1.13
N ASP A 59 -10.34 -14.38 -0.70
CA ASP A 59 -10.26 -14.02 0.72
C ASP A 59 -11.66 -13.84 1.32
N GLN A 60 -12.63 -13.32 0.55
CA GLN A 60 -14.02 -13.22 1.00
C GLN A 60 -14.58 -14.61 1.29
N ILE A 61 -14.33 -15.57 0.39
CA ILE A 61 -14.76 -16.96 0.56
C ILE A 61 -14.10 -17.59 1.79
N GLU A 62 -12.80 -17.36 2.00
CA GLU A 62 -12.07 -17.88 3.16
C GLU A 62 -12.55 -17.26 4.49
N ILE A 63 -12.81 -15.95 4.51
CA ILE A 63 -13.36 -15.26 5.67
C ILE A 63 -14.77 -15.78 6.00
N LEU A 64 -15.62 -16.00 4.98
CA LEU A 64 -16.96 -16.57 5.16
C LEU A 64 -16.92 -18.01 5.70
N LYS A 65 -15.92 -18.81 5.27
CA LYS A 65 -15.72 -20.18 5.76
C LYS A 65 -15.21 -20.21 7.20
N SER A 66 -14.29 -19.32 7.56
CA SER A 66 -13.64 -19.29 8.89
C SER A 66 -14.47 -18.59 9.96
N ASN A 67 -15.26 -17.58 9.58
CA ASN A 67 -16.25 -16.93 10.43
C ASN A 67 -17.62 -16.98 9.76
N PRO A 68 -18.43 -18.04 10.01
CA PRO A 68 -19.82 -18.10 9.55
C PRO A 68 -20.66 -17.08 10.34
N ASN A 69 -20.54 -15.82 9.95
CA ASN A 69 -21.34 -14.74 10.47
C ASN A 69 -22.80 -15.01 10.05
N PRO A 70 -23.79 -14.98 10.95
CA PRO A 70 -25.17 -15.34 10.64
C PRO A 70 -25.82 -14.44 9.56
N GLU A 71 -25.25 -13.25 9.32
CA GLU A 71 -25.70 -12.32 8.29
C GLU A 71 -24.93 -12.41 6.96
N GLY A 72 -23.90 -13.27 6.85
CA GLY A 72 -23.09 -13.39 5.63
C GLY A 72 -22.32 -12.12 5.23
N ARG A 73 -22.20 -11.14 6.14
CA ARG A 73 -21.51 -9.88 5.87
C ARG A 73 -20.01 -10.02 6.06
N ILE A 74 -19.27 -9.61 5.03
CA ILE A 74 -17.81 -9.54 5.05
C ILE A 74 -17.38 -8.33 5.90
N PRO A 75 -16.37 -8.46 6.79
CA PRO A 75 -15.91 -7.33 7.59
C PRO A 75 -15.34 -6.20 6.73
N GLU A 76 -15.95 -5.02 6.82
CA GLU A 76 -15.45 -3.76 6.23
C GLU A 76 -14.35 -3.11 7.06
N THR A 77 -13.84 -3.80 8.09
CA THR A 77 -12.80 -3.30 8.99
C THR A 77 -11.61 -2.80 8.17
N PRO A 78 -11.23 -1.51 8.32
CA PRO A 78 -10.06 -0.97 7.68
C PRO A 78 -8.79 -1.73 8.10
N VAL A 79 -7.84 -1.83 7.18
CA VAL A 79 -6.54 -2.47 7.41
C VAL A 79 -5.47 -1.46 7.07
N VAL A 80 -4.34 -1.49 7.80
CA VAL A 80 -3.19 -0.64 7.48
C VAL A 80 -2.69 -0.99 6.09
N GLU A 81 -2.58 0.03 5.24
CA GLU A 81 -2.09 -0.10 3.87
C GLU A 81 -0.74 0.59 3.73
N TRP A 82 0.05 0.05 2.80
CA TRP A 82 1.37 0.57 2.44
C TRP A 82 1.27 1.30 1.11
N VAL A 83 1.74 2.54 1.08
CA VAL A 83 1.68 3.41 -0.10
C VAL A 83 3.11 3.74 -0.54
N LEU A 84 3.37 3.55 -1.83
CA LEU A 84 4.61 3.88 -2.51
C LEU A 84 4.38 5.14 -3.38
N PRO A 85 4.89 6.32 -2.96
CA PRO A 85 4.84 7.53 -3.78
C PRO A 85 5.73 7.35 -5.00
N VAL A 86 5.25 7.61 -6.21
CA VAL A 86 6.07 7.69 -7.45
C VAL A 86 5.66 8.91 -8.25
N HIS A 87 6.57 9.47 -9.03
CA HIS A 87 6.21 10.45 -10.04
C HIS A 87 6.06 9.78 -11.41
N LEU A 88 5.11 10.26 -12.24
CA LEU A 88 4.82 9.64 -13.52
C LEU A 88 6.04 9.58 -14.46
N ALA A 89 6.91 10.60 -14.41
CA ALA A 89 8.11 10.67 -15.24
C ALA A 89 9.26 9.76 -14.77
N GLU A 90 9.14 9.11 -13.61
CA GLU A 90 10.19 8.20 -13.11
C GLU A 90 10.27 6.91 -13.94
N LYS A 91 11.50 6.51 -14.27
CA LYS A 91 11.75 5.21 -14.92
C LYS A 91 12.00 4.15 -13.85
N TRP A 92 11.04 3.23 -13.72
CA TRP A 92 11.12 2.12 -12.79
C TRP A 92 11.64 0.84 -13.43
N THR A 93 12.55 0.15 -12.74
CA THR A 93 12.96 -1.20 -13.08
C THR A 93 12.23 -2.21 -12.19
N LEU A 94 12.03 -3.44 -12.69
CA LEU A 94 11.46 -4.52 -11.87
C LEU A 94 12.28 -4.78 -10.60
N LYS A 95 13.61 -4.68 -10.70
CA LYS A 95 14.51 -4.80 -9.53
C LYS A 95 14.23 -3.73 -8.47
N ALA A 96 13.96 -2.49 -8.90
CA ALA A 96 13.63 -1.42 -7.96
C ALA A 96 12.31 -1.70 -7.24
N PHE A 97 11.27 -2.14 -7.95
CA PHE A 97 10.01 -2.56 -7.31
C PHE A 97 10.20 -3.73 -6.36
N ALA A 98 10.95 -4.77 -6.76
CA ALA A 98 11.25 -5.90 -5.91
C ALA A 98 11.94 -5.47 -4.60
N SER A 99 12.93 -4.57 -4.68
CA SER A 99 13.62 -4.07 -3.49
C SER A 99 12.72 -3.33 -2.50
N VAL A 100 11.65 -2.68 -2.99
CA VAL A 100 10.64 -2.07 -2.12
C VAL A 100 9.84 -3.15 -1.40
N PHE A 101 9.35 -4.16 -2.12
CA PHE A 101 8.60 -5.27 -1.52
C PHE A 101 9.44 -6.09 -0.53
N ASP A 102 10.72 -6.30 -0.82
CA ASP A 102 11.68 -6.97 0.07
C ASP A 102 11.77 -6.26 1.42
N SER A 103 11.72 -4.92 1.41
CA SER A 103 11.80 -4.08 2.61
C SER A 103 10.49 -3.94 3.41
N MET A 104 9.37 -4.44 2.87
CA MET A 104 8.07 -4.41 3.54
C MET A 104 7.87 -5.61 4.47
N PRO A 105 7.12 -5.45 5.57
CA PRO A 105 6.81 -6.56 6.45
C PRO A 105 6.01 -7.64 5.71
N PRO A 106 6.18 -8.91 6.10
CA PRO A 106 5.30 -9.96 5.60
C PRO A 106 3.83 -9.62 5.98
N GLU A 107 2.91 -9.81 5.04
CA GLU A 107 1.48 -9.58 5.26
C GLU A 107 1.00 -10.34 6.50
N THR A 108 0.57 -9.60 7.53
CA THR A 108 0.21 -10.16 8.85
C THR A 108 -1.15 -10.87 8.84
N SER A 109 -1.92 -10.79 7.75
CA SER A 109 -3.24 -11.43 7.67
C SER A 109 -3.20 -12.77 6.89
N ALA A 110 -3.09 -13.83 7.68
CA ALA A 110 -3.66 -15.17 7.52
C ALA A 110 -3.63 -15.80 6.11
N GLY A 111 -2.65 -16.70 5.88
CA GLY A 111 -2.72 -17.72 4.83
C GLY A 111 -1.38 -17.97 4.12
N PRO A 112 -0.93 -19.24 3.99
CA PRO A 112 0.20 -19.56 3.11
C PRO A 112 -0.17 -19.25 1.64
N GLY A 113 0.54 -18.33 1.01
CA GLY A 113 0.34 -17.96 -0.41
C GLY A 113 -0.14 -16.53 -0.65
N ARG A 114 -0.26 -15.70 0.39
CA ARG A 114 -0.66 -14.30 0.21
C ARG A 114 0.49 -13.45 -0.34
N VAL A 115 0.22 -12.80 -1.47
CA VAL A 115 1.15 -11.91 -2.17
C VAL A 115 1.24 -10.58 -1.43
N LYS A 116 2.47 -10.07 -1.18
CA LYS A 116 2.68 -8.72 -0.63
C LYS A 116 2.05 -7.69 -1.57
N ARG A 117 1.38 -6.68 -1.03
CA ARG A 117 0.78 -5.62 -1.84
C ARG A 117 1.13 -4.23 -1.33
N ALA A 118 1.13 -3.28 -2.25
CA ALA A 118 1.24 -1.86 -1.95
C ALA A 118 0.34 -1.05 -2.89
N LEU A 119 -0.09 0.12 -2.43
CA LEU A 119 -0.69 1.14 -3.29
C LEU A 119 0.41 1.98 -3.92
N LEU A 120 0.51 1.94 -5.23
CA LEU A 120 1.34 2.85 -6.00
C LEU A 120 0.60 4.18 -6.15
N ALA A 121 1.11 5.24 -5.50
CA ALA A 121 0.58 6.59 -5.60
C ALA A 121 1.37 7.38 -6.63
N THR A 122 0.85 7.46 -7.85
CA THR A 122 1.48 8.13 -8.98
C THR A 122 1.08 9.60 -9.01
N VAL A 123 2.06 10.47 -8.80
CA VAL A 123 1.92 11.93 -8.85
C VAL A 123 2.28 12.43 -10.25
N HIS A 124 1.50 13.36 -10.74
CA HIS A 124 1.70 14.06 -12.01
C HIS A 124 2.07 15.54 -11.79
N ASP A 125 2.62 16.21 -12.81
CA ASP A 125 3.08 17.60 -12.72
C ASP A 125 1.94 18.61 -12.45
N ASP A 126 0.69 18.23 -12.75
CA ASP A 126 -0.52 19.02 -12.45
C ASP A 126 -1.07 18.78 -11.03
N SER A 127 -0.29 18.12 -10.17
CA SER A 127 -0.66 17.71 -8.80
C SER A 127 -1.77 16.66 -8.70
N THR A 128 -2.13 16.01 -9.81
CA THR A 128 -3.00 14.83 -9.78
C THR A 128 -2.27 13.65 -9.12
N VAL A 129 -2.95 12.96 -8.22
CA VAL A 129 -2.46 11.71 -7.60
C VAL A 129 -3.39 10.56 -7.98
N VAL A 130 -2.83 9.50 -8.55
CA VAL A 130 -3.57 8.28 -8.95
C VAL A 130 -3.06 7.09 -8.16
N TYR A 131 -3.98 6.29 -7.62
CA TYR A 131 -3.65 5.13 -6.79
C TYR A 131 -3.92 3.82 -7.53
N TYR A 132 -2.92 2.94 -7.60
CA TYR A 132 -3.03 1.60 -8.17
C TYR A 132 -2.60 0.54 -7.17
N PHE A 133 -3.31 -0.60 -7.12
CA PHE A 133 -2.80 -1.77 -6.39
C PHE A 133 -1.67 -2.45 -7.17
N MET A 134 -0.53 -2.64 -6.52
CA MET A 134 0.62 -3.38 -7.02
C MET A 134 0.86 -4.59 -6.12
N HIS A 135 1.13 -5.74 -6.72
CA HIS A 135 1.26 -7.03 -6.04
C HIS A 135 2.62 -7.66 -6.37
N ASP A 136 3.27 -8.24 -5.38
CA ASP A 136 4.52 -9.01 -5.49
C ASP A 136 4.25 -10.46 -5.92
N GLY A 137 3.85 -10.65 -7.18
CA GLY A 137 3.55 -11.96 -7.75
C GLY A 137 2.34 -11.96 -8.67
N ILE A 138 1.98 -13.15 -9.13
CA ILE A 138 0.86 -13.34 -10.05
C ILE A 138 -0.43 -13.48 -9.25
N VAL A 139 -1.32 -12.50 -9.39
CA VAL A 139 -2.71 -12.60 -8.93
C VAL A 139 -3.54 -13.20 -10.07
N LYS A 140 -4.38 -14.20 -9.78
CA LYS A 140 -5.24 -14.80 -10.80
C LYS A 140 -6.16 -13.72 -11.40
N PRO A 141 -6.20 -13.56 -12.73
CA PRO A 141 -7.12 -12.61 -13.36
C PRO A 141 -8.56 -13.01 -13.04
N ARG A 142 -9.42 -12.03 -12.72
CA ARG A 142 -10.85 -12.28 -12.56
C ARG A 142 -11.40 -12.82 -13.89
N GLN A 143 -11.94 -14.05 -13.87
CA GLN A 143 -12.89 -14.44 -14.90
C GLN A 143 -14.21 -13.76 -14.55
N ASN A 144 -14.68 -12.88 -15.44
CA ASN A 144 -16.02 -12.32 -15.37
C ASN A 144 -17.06 -13.37 -15.75
#